data_AF-A0A3D3KX47-F1
#
_entry.id   AF-A0A3D3KX47-F1
#
_cell.length_a   1.000
_cell.length_b   1.000
_cell.length_c   1.000
_cell.angle_alpha   90.00
_cell.angle_beta   90.00
_cell.angle_gamma   90.00
#
_symmetry.space_group_name_H-M   'P 1'
#
loop_
_entity.id
_entity.type
_entity.pdbx_description
1 polymer ?
#
loop_
_entity_poly.entity_id
_entity_poly.type
_entity_poly.pdbx_seq_one_letter_code
_entity_poly.pdbx_strand_id
1 'polypeptide(L)'
;PWKDIESQGYIAPADCVEVRVDLPRDERVAYAMAEDADKYRLCSTSESKTLIVEQLVARHHGEQLLVIGQYIDQLDDIGERLKAPVIKGDTSVKERQKLFDAFRAGEVQTLVVSKVANFSIDLPEASVAIQVSGSFGSRQEEAQRLGRLLRPKKDGRAARFYSLVARDTLDQDFAAKRQRFLAEQGYAYRIMDAKDVGQPG
;
A
#
# COMPACT_ATOMS: atom_id res chain seq x y z
N PRO A 1 -6.64 21.02 -21.76
CA PRO A 1 -5.55 21.35 -20.81
C PRO A 1 -5.75 20.57 -19.51
N TRP A 2 -4.81 19.70 -19.14
CA TRP A 2 -4.94 18.83 -17.94
C TRP A 2 -5.12 19.63 -16.63
N LYS A 3 -4.71 20.91 -16.63
CA LYS A 3 -4.90 21.87 -15.53
C LYS A 3 -6.35 22.23 -15.22
N ASP A 4 -7.29 22.03 -16.14
CA ASP A 4 -8.70 22.41 -15.90
C ASP A 4 -9.49 21.31 -15.16
N ILE A 5 -8.97 20.06 -15.13
CA ILE A 5 -9.61 18.91 -14.48
C ILE A 5 -9.34 18.88 -12.96
N GLU A 6 -8.24 19.48 -12.50
CA GLU A 6 -7.95 19.66 -11.07
C GLU A 6 -9.03 20.48 -10.35
N SER A 7 -9.74 21.36 -11.07
CA SER A 7 -10.73 22.29 -10.52
C SER A 7 -12.12 21.69 -10.23
N GLN A 8 -12.38 20.44 -10.64
CA GLN A 8 -13.69 19.79 -10.49
C GLN A 8 -13.73 18.69 -9.40
N GLY A 9 -12.72 18.63 -8.52
CA GLY A 9 -12.72 17.71 -7.37
C GLY A 9 -12.25 16.29 -7.69
N TYR A 10 -11.49 16.09 -8.77
CA TYR A 10 -10.96 14.79 -9.17
C TYR A 10 -9.43 14.74 -8.98
N ILE A 11 -9.00 13.85 -8.08
CA ILE A 11 -7.62 13.37 -7.84
C ILE A 11 -6.65 14.46 -7.38
N ALA A 12 -6.43 14.56 -6.07
CA ALA A 12 -5.22 15.21 -5.60
C ALA A 12 -3.99 14.38 -6.06
N PRO A 13 -2.91 15.01 -6.55
CA PRO A 13 -1.74 14.28 -7.01
C PRO A 13 -1.07 13.61 -5.80
N ALA A 14 -1.32 12.31 -5.63
CA ALA A 14 -0.59 11.52 -4.66
C ALA A 14 0.86 11.33 -5.16
N ASP A 15 1.84 11.44 -4.25
CA ASP A 15 3.22 11.01 -4.51
C ASP A 15 3.24 9.47 -4.48
N CYS A 16 3.33 8.85 -5.66
CA CYS A 16 3.44 7.40 -5.78
C CYS A 16 4.91 6.98 -5.72
N VAL A 17 5.23 6.15 -4.72
CA VAL A 17 6.57 5.72 -4.39
C VAL A 17 6.66 4.19 -4.49
N GLU A 18 7.40 3.69 -5.47
CA GLU A 18 7.80 2.29 -5.51
C GLU A 18 9.01 2.09 -4.58
N VAL A 19 8.87 1.30 -3.54
CA VAL A 19 9.98 0.94 -2.65
C VAL A 19 10.49 -0.43 -3.04
N ARG A 20 11.68 -0.48 -3.61
CA ARG A 20 12.30 -1.73 -4.04
C ARG A 20 13.03 -2.39 -2.90
N VAL A 21 12.64 -3.62 -2.59
CA VAL A 21 13.24 -4.45 -1.55
C VAL A 21 14.01 -5.62 -2.18
N ASP A 22 15.14 -5.96 -1.60
CA ASP A 22 15.86 -7.19 -1.94
C ASP A 22 15.32 -8.35 -1.13
N LEU A 23 15.08 -9.48 -1.81
CA LEU A 23 14.81 -10.74 -1.11
C LEU A 23 16.07 -11.21 -0.37
N PRO A 24 15.94 -11.65 0.89
CA PRO A 24 16.95 -12.42 1.59
C PRO A 24 17.42 -13.61 0.76
N ARG A 25 18.65 -14.08 0.99
CA ARG A 25 19.29 -15.10 0.14
C ARG A 25 18.48 -16.40 0.08
N ASP A 26 18.01 -16.86 1.24
CA ASP A 26 17.17 -18.04 1.41
C ASP A 26 15.82 -17.88 0.70
N GLU A 27 15.14 -16.74 0.86
CA GLU A 27 13.90 -16.47 0.14
C GLU A 27 14.11 -16.40 -1.39
N ARG A 28 15.24 -15.87 -1.85
CA ARG A 28 15.58 -15.81 -3.28
C ARG A 28 15.80 -17.20 -3.86
N VAL A 29 16.46 -18.09 -3.12
CA VAL A 29 16.64 -19.49 -3.52
C VAL A 29 15.28 -20.21 -3.55
N ALA A 30 14.46 -20.02 -2.52
CA ALA A 30 13.11 -20.59 -2.46
C ALA A 30 12.26 -20.12 -3.64
N TYR A 31 12.28 -18.82 -3.95
CA TYR A 31 11.59 -18.23 -5.09
C TYR A 31 12.07 -18.81 -6.44
N ALA A 32 13.39 -18.97 -6.62
CA ALA A 32 13.95 -19.50 -7.86
C ALA A 32 13.55 -20.97 -8.12
N MET A 33 13.32 -21.74 -7.04
CA MET A 33 12.92 -23.15 -7.10
C MET A 33 11.39 -23.35 -7.05
N ALA A 34 10.63 -22.27 -6.85
CA ALA A 34 9.18 -22.35 -6.72
C ALA A 34 8.48 -22.54 -8.07
N GLU A 35 7.32 -23.19 -8.01
CA GLU A 35 6.39 -23.23 -9.13
C GLU A 35 5.78 -21.84 -9.39
N ASP A 36 5.38 -21.58 -10.64
CA ASP A 36 4.89 -20.25 -11.05
C ASP A 36 3.67 -19.78 -10.24
N ALA A 37 2.84 -20.71 -9.76
CA ALA A 37 1.68 -20.42 -8.92
C ALA A 37 2.07 -19.84 -7.54
N ASP A 38 3.23 -20.23 -7.00
CA ASP A 38 3.67 -19.87 -5.66
C ASP A 38 4.65 -18.68 -5.65
N LYS A 39 5.35 -18.45 -6.77
CA LYS A 39 6.33 -17.37 -6.92
C LYS A 39 5.80 -16.04 -6.42
N TYR A 40 4.60 -15.64 -6.86
CA TYR A 40 4.06 -14.33 -6.48
C TYR A 40 3.78 -14.23 -4.98
N ARG A 41 3.32 -15.30 -4.35
CA ARG A 41 3.11 -15.33 -2.89
C ARG A 41 4.44 -15.17 -2.18
N LEU A 42 5.44 -16.00 -2.52
CA LEU A 42 6.75 -15.99 -1.88
C LEU A 42 7.42 -14.62 -1.87
N CYS A 43 7.51 -13.95 -3.03
CA CYS A 43 8.13 -12.63 -3.08
C CYS A 43 7.29 -11.53 -2.42
N SER A 44 5.95 -11.69 -2.40
CA SER A 44 5.05 -10.72 -1.79
C SER A 44 5.00 -10.82 -0.27
N THR A 45 5.22 -12.00 0.29
CA THR A 45 5.21 -12.27 1.75
C THR A 45 6.59 -12.20 2.38
N SER A 46 7.59 -11.71 1.65
CA SER A 46 8.97 -11.55 2.13
C SER A 46 9.04 -10.77 3.44
N GLU A 47 9.87 -11.24 4.37
CA GLU A 47 10.12 -10.56 5.65
C GLU A 47 10.70 -9.15 5.43
N SER A 48 11.53 -8.98 4.39
CA SER A 48 12.07 -7.67 4.00
C SER A 48 10.96 -6.64 3.76
N LYS A 49 9.81 -7.06 3.23
CA LYS A 49 8.68 -6.13 3.02
C LYS A 49 8.05 -5.72 4.35
N THR A 50 7.83 -6.67 5.25
CA THR A 50 7.26 -6.40 6.58
C THR A 50 8.12 -5.38 7.35
N LEU A 51 9.44 -5.54 7.34
CA LEU A 51 10.37 -4.60 7.98
C LEU A 51 10.27 -3.18 7.38
N ILE A 52 10.06 -3.07 6.07
CA ILE A 52 9.88 -1.76 5.42
C ILE A 52 8.53 -1.13 5.75
N VAL A 53 7.46 -1.92 5.94
CA VAL A 53 6.20 -1.40 6.46
C VAL A 53 6.43 -0.74 7.83
N GLU A 54 7.11 -1.41 8.75
CA GLU A 54 7.41 -0.86 10.08
C GLU A 54 8.16 0.48 9.99
N GLN A 55 9.18 0.56 9.13
CA GLN A 55 9.94 1.79 8.91
C GLN A 55 9.09 2.92 8.32
N LEU A 56 8.23 2.62 7.35
CA LEU A 56 7.33 3.62 6.74
C LEU A 56 6.28 4.10 7.74
N VAL A 57 5.73 3.20 8.56
CA VAL A 57 4.78 3.56 9.64
C VAL A 57 5.46 4.48 10.65
N ALA A 58 6.69 4.15 11.07
CA ALA A 58 7.46 5.00 11.97
C ALA A 58 7.78 6.37 11.36
N ARG A 59 8.16 6.42 10.07
CA ARG A 59 8.41 7.67 9.32
C ARG A 59 7.17 8.58 9.26
N HIS A 60 5.99 7.97 9.28
CA HIS A 60 4.69 8.63 9.20
C HIS A 60 3.95 8.64 10.54
N HIS A 61 4.68 8.66 11.65
CA HIS A 61 4.08 8.79 12.98
C HIS A 61 3.19 10.03 13.08
N GLY A 62 1.97 9.86 13.61
CA GLY A 62 0.97 10.94 13.67
C GLY A 62 0.21 11.19 12.37
N GLU A 63 0.36 10.31 11.37
CA GLU A 63 -0.42 10.32 10.13
C GLU A 63 -1.39 9.15 10.10
N GLN A 64 -2.61 9.38 9.58
CA GLN A 64 -3.56 8.30 9.30
C GLN A 64 -3.02 7.48 8.13
N LEU A 65 -2.74 6.21 8.39
CA LEU A 65 -2.05 5.30 7.50
C LEU A 65 -2.82 4.00 7.31
N LEU A 66 -2.96 3.58 6.06
CA LEU A 66 -3.52 2.28 5.70
C LEU A 66 -2.44 1.34 5.18
N VAL A 67 -2.31 0.15 5.77
CA VAL A 67 -1.52 -0.94 5.21
C VAL A 67 -2.45 -1.90 4.50
N ILE A 68 -2.17 -2.19 3.23
CA ILE A 68 -3.03 -2.98 2.35
C ILE A 68 -2.25 -4.17 1.82
N GLY A 69 -2.84 -5.35 1.89
CA GLY A 69 -2.25 -6.58 1.36
C GLY A 69 -3.30 -7.62 0.98
N GLN A 70 -2.88 -8.68 0.30
CA GLN A 70 -3.78 -9.75 -0.14
C GLN A 70 -3.69 -11.01 0.72
N TYR A 71 -2.58 -11.22 1.43
CA TYR A 71 -2.31 -12.43 2.20
C TYR A 71 -2.58 -12.20 3.68
N ILE A 72 -3.60 -12.89 4.20
CA ILE A 72 -4.13 -12.64 5.55
C ILE A 72 -3.10 -12.91 6.64
N ASP A 73 -2.31 -13.97 6.49
CA ASP A 73 -1.25 -14.35 7.43
C ASP A 73 -0.15 -13.29 7.51
N GLN A 74 0.25 -12.70 6.38
CA GLN A 74 1.17 -11.57 6.37
C GLN A 74 0.56 -10.34 7.05
N LEU A 75 -0.73 -10.07 6.83
CA LEU A 75 -1.41 -8.93 7.44
C LEU A 75 -1.60 -9.08 8.95
N ASP A 76 -1.76 -10.30 9.44
CA ASP A 76 -1.80 -10.60 10.87
C ASP A 76 -0.46 -10.31 11.54
N ASP A 77 0.63 -10.83 10.96
CA ASP A 77 1.99 -10.54 11.45
C ASP A 77 2.27 -9.03 11.47
N ILE A 78 1.96 -8.32 10.37
CA ILE A 78 2.07 -6.86 10.32
C ILE A 78 1.22 -6.19 11.40
N GLY A 79 -0.03 -6.62 11.59
CA GLY A 79 -0.94 -6.08 12.60
C GLY A 79 -0.40 -6.23 14.02
N GLU A 80 0.14 -7.40 14.35
CA GLU A 80 0.76 -7.68 15.65
C GLU A 80 1.99 -6.80 15.90
N ARG A 81 2.90 -6.71 14.93
CA ARG A 81 4.13 -5.90 15.04
C ARG A 81 3.84 -4.42 15.19
N LEU A 82 2.88 -3.91 14.41
CA LEU A 82 2.47 -2.51 14.45
C LEU A 82 1.52 -2.20 15.62
N LYS A 83 1.00 -3.22 16.33
CA LYS A 83 -0.09 -3.10 17.29
C LYS A 83 -1.30 -2.39 16.69
N ALA A 84 -1.61 -2.70 15.43
CA ALA A 84 -2.64 -2.07 14.64
C ALA A 84 -3.80 -3.05 14.38
N PRO A 85 -5.07 -2.60 14.42
CA PRO A 85 -6.20 -3.46 14.08
C PRO A 85 -6.14 -3.95 12.63
N VAL A 86 -6.49 -5.23 12.44
CA VAL A 86 -6.54 -5.89 11.13
C VAL A 86 -7.99 -6.12 10.71
N ILE A 87 -8.34 -5.63 9.52
CA ILE A 87 -9.66 -5.80 8.92
C ILE A 87 -9.56 -6.80 7.76
N LYS A 88 -10.37 -7.85 7.85
CA LYS A 88 -10.39 -8.99 6.94
C LYS A 88 -11.81 -9.22 6.39
N GLY A 89 -11.95 -10.24 5.56
CA GLY A 89 -13.24 -10.62 4.98
C GLY A 89 -14.26 -11.10 6.03
N ASP A 90 -13.79 -11.76 7.08
CA ASP A 90 -14.59 -12.28 8.20
C ASP A 90 -14.86 -11.25 9.30
N THR A 91 -14.25 -10.07 9.24
CA THR A 91 -14.55 -8.97 10.17
C THR A 91 -16.01 -8.53 10.03
N SER A 92 -16.78 -8.63 11.12
CA SER A 92 -18.19 -8.23 11.11
C SER A 92 -18.38 -6.78 10.67
N VAL A 93 -19.52 -6.49 10.03
CA VAL A 93 -19.86 -5.12 9.59
C VAL A 93 -19.80 -4.12 10.74
N LYS A 94 -20.28 -4.52 11.92
CA LYS A 94 -20.28 -3.68 13.13
C LYS A 94 -18.86 -3.33 13.58
N GLU A 95 -17.98 -4.32 13.67
CA GLU A 95 -16.59 -4.07 14.11
C GLU A 95 -15.82 -3.27 13.06
N ARG A 96 -16.03 -3.56 11.77
CA ARG A 96 -15.44 -2.79 10.66
C ARG A 96 -15.85 -1.32 10.74
N GLN A 97 -17.14 -1.03 10.91
CA GLN A 97 -17.62 0.35 11.01
C GLN A 97 -17.01 1.08 12.21
N LYS A 98 -16.98 0.43 13.37
CA LYS A 98 -16.34 0.97 14.58
C LYS A 98 -14.86 1.32 14.34
N LEU A 99 -14.09 0.41 13.72
CA LEU A 99 -12.68 0.66 13.41
C LEU A 99 -12.48 1.78 12.38
N PHE A 100 -13.33 1.86 11.35
CA PHE A 100 -13.29 2.95 10.40
C PHE A 100 -13.65 4.30 11.02
N ASP A 101 -14.63 4.35 11.92
CA ASP A 101 -14.99 5.58 12.62
C ASP A 101 -13.90 6.04 13.58
N ALA A 102 -13.30 5.11 14.34
CA ALA A 102 -12.14 5.39 15.19
C ALA A 102 -10.93 5.87 14.36
N PHE A 103 -10.71 5.28 13.17
CA PHE A 103 -9.68 5.75 12.25
C PHE A 103 -9.98 7.15 11.76
N ARG A 104 -11.19 7.46 11.27
CA ARG A 104 -11.60 8.80 10.82
C ARG A 104 -11.46 9.86 11.92
N ALA A 105 -11.77 9.49 13.17
CA ALA A 105 -11.61 10.35 14.34
C ALA A 105 -10.14 10.57 14.75
N GLY A 106 -9.20 9.78 14.21
CA GLY A 106 -7.78 9.83 14.54
C GLY A 106 -7.41 9.09 15.82
N GLU A 107 -8.35 8.35 16.42
CA GLU A 107 -8.13 7.50 17.60
C GLU A 107 -7.27 6.27 17.23
N VAL A 108 -7.45 5.75 16.01
CA VAL A 108 -6.60 4.74 15.40
C VAL A 108 -5.82 5.39 14.27
N GLN A 109 -4.50 5.43 14.38
CA GLN A 109 -3.64 6.04 13.36
C GLN A 109 -3.28 5.07 12.23
N THR A 110 -3.27 3.77 12.50
CA THR A 110 -2.90 2.75 11.52
C THR A 110 -3.94 1.64 11.48
N LEU A 111 -4.44 1.33 10.28
CA LEU A 111 -5.26 0.14 10.03
C LEU A 111 -4.58 -0.74 9.00
N VAL A 112 -4.64 -2.04 9.23
CA VAL A 112 -4.21 -3.06 8.28
C VAL A 112 -5.46 -3.65 7.64
N VAL A 113 -5.53 -3.68 6.31
CA VAL A 113 -6.75 -4.06 5.59
C VAL A 113 -6.44 -5.05 4.49
N SER A 114 -7.20 -6.16 4.46
CA SER A 114 -7.07 -7.13 3.38
C SER A 114 -7.77 -6.68 2.11
N LYS A 115 -7.20 -7.03 0.96
CA LYS A 115 -7.76 -6.74 -0.36
C LYS A 115 -9.15 -7.35 -0.55
N VAL A 116 -9.43 -8.50 0.07
CA VAL A 116 -10.76 -9.14 0.04
C VAL A 116 -11.80 -8.31 0.81
N ALA A 117 -11.39 -7.55 1.83
CA ALA A 117 -12.25 -6.57 2.49
C ALA A 117 -12.45 -5.27 1.69
N ASN A 118 -11.69 -5.07 0.60
CA ASN A 118 -11.62 -3.81 -0.16
C ASN A 118 -12.59 -3.79 -1.37
N PHE A 119 -12.89 -4.91 -2.03
CA PHE A 119 -13.53 -4.88 -3.36
C PHE A 119 -14.96 -4.29 -3.41
N SER A 120 -15.66 -4.15 -2.28
CA SER A 120 -17.04 -3.64 -2.24
C SER A 120 -17.26 -2.45 -1.29
N ILE A 121 -16.20 -1.90 -0.69
CA ILE A 121 -16.34 -1.04 0.51
C ILE A 121 -15.53 0.25 0.36
N ASP A 122 -16.14 1.35 0.79
CA ASP A 122 -15.55 2.68 0.88
C ASP A 122 -14.55 2.72 2.05
N LEU A 123 -13.27 2.54 1.74
CA LEU A 123 -12.19 2.69 2.74
C LEU A 123 -12.17 4.13 3.26
N PRO A 124 -11.83 4.36 4.54
CA PRO A 124 -11.69 5.71 5.05
C PRO A 124 -10.54 6.46 4.34
N GLU A 125 -10.72 7.76 4.14
CA GLU A 125 -9.65 8.62 3.62
C GLU A 125 -8.40 8.54 4.51
N ALA A 126 -7.23 8.45 3.90
CA ALA A 126 -5.94 8.39 4.58
C ALA A 126 -4.93 9.35 3.94
N SER A 127 -3.98 9.83 4.74
CA SER A 127 -2.85 10.62 4.24
C SER A 127 -1.77 9.75 3.60
N VAL A 128 -1.66 8.50 4.05
CA VAL A 128 -0.64 7.55 3.60
C VAL A 128 -1.29 6.19 3.38
N ALA A 129 -0.95 5.53 2.28
CA ALA A 129 -1.29 4.13 2.06
C ALA A 129 -0.04 3.36 1.65
N ILE A 130 0.15 2.18 2.24
CA ILE A 130 1.23 1.23 1.94
C ILE A 130 0.58 -0.04 1.38
N GLN A 131 0.85 -0.35 0.12
CA GLN A 131 0.49 -1.62 -0.49
C GLN A 131 1.69 -2.57 -0.41
N VAL A 132 1.57 -3.59 0.44
CA VAL A 132 2.62 -4.60 0.68
C VAL A 132 2.59 -5.69 -0.38
N SER A 133 1.36 -6.11 -0.72
CA SER A 133 1.07 -7.09 -1.74
C SER A 133 -0.23 -6.71 -2.46
N GLY A 134 -0.31 -6.97 -3.76
CA GLY A 134 -1.49 -6.57 -4.51
C GLY A 134 -1.46 -7.03 -5.96
N SER A 135 -2.42 -7.89 -6.30
CA SER A 135 -2.60 -8.29 -7.69
C SER A 135 -2.99 -7.12 -8.59
N PHE A 136 -2.44 -7.16 -9.80
CA PHE A 136 -2.72 -6.24 -10.88
C PHE A 136 -4.09 -6.57 -11.51
N GLY A 137 -5.16 -6.22 -10.80
CA GLY A 137 -6.54 -6.38 -11.26
C GLY A 137 -6.89 -5.34 -12.34
N SER A 138 -8.12 -4.80 -12.30
CA SER A 138 -8.50 -3.68 -13.16
C SER A 138 -7.67 -2.43 -12.82
N ARG A 139 -6.70 -2.10 -13.69
CA ARG A 139 -5.77 -0.96 -13.53
C ARG A 139 -6.51 0.35 -13.28
N GLN A 140 -7.60 0.55 -14.03
CA GLN A 140 -8.45 1.74 -13.94
C GLN A 140 -9.16 1.84 -12.59
N GLU A 141 -9.59 0.70 -12.05
CA GLU A 141 -10.21 0.63 -10.73
C GLU A 141 -9.19 0.95 -9.62
N GLU A 142 -7.94 0.48 -9.73
CA GLU A 142 -6.87 0.76 -8.75
C GLU A 142 -6.53 2.26 -8.70
N ALA A 143 -6.34 2.93 -9.84
CA ALA A 143 -6.06 4.37 -9.85
C ALA A 143 -7.24 5.22 -9.35
N GLN A 144 -8.48 4.87 -9.70
CA GLN A 144 -9.66 5.57 -9.18
C GLN A 144 -9.82 5.37 -7.67
N ARG A 145 -9.57 4.15 -7.18
CA ARG A 145 -9.58 3.85 -5.74
C ARG A 145 -8.49 4.62 -5.01
N LEU A 146 -7.26 4.66 -5.53
CA LEU A 146 -6.17 5.44 -4.94
C LEU A 146 -6.51 6.92 -4.82
N GLY A 147 -7.08 7.52 -5.88
CA GLY A 147 -7.48 8.93 -5.86
C GLY A 147 -8.60 9.26 -4.87
N ARG A 148 -9.44 8.29 -4.51
CA ARG A 148 -10.48 8.43 -3.47
C ARG A 148 -9.96 8.14 -2.07
N LEU A 149 -9.03 7.20 -1.95
CA LEU A 149 -8.44 6.78 -0.69
C LEU A 149 -7.55 7.86 -0.10
N LEU A 150 -6.81 8.55 -0.96
CA LEU A 150 -5.72 9.42 -0.55
C LEU A 150 -6.16 10.88 -0.56
N ARG A 151 -6.01 11.53 0.58
CA ARG A 151 -6.33 12.96 0.72
C ARG A 151 -5.13 13.75 1.23
N PRO A 152 -4.81 14.91 0.62
CA PRO A 152 -3.79 15.80 1.13
C PRO A 152 -4.13 16.22 2.56
N LYS A 153 -3.08 16.44 3.35
CA LYS A 153 -3.27 16.96 4.71
C LYS A 153 -3.72 18.42 4.68
N LYS A 154 -4.38 18.82 5.76
CA LYS A 154 -4.77 20.22 6.02
C LYS A 154 -3.57 21.18 6.04
N ASP A 155 -2.38 20.67 6.34
CA ASP A 155 -1.11 21.42 6.35
C ASP A 155 -0.46 21.55 4.96
N GLY A 156 -1.13 21.08 3.90
CA GLY A 156 -0.67 21.19 2.51
C GLY A 156 0.27 20.07 2.06
N ARG A 157 0.63 19.11 2.92
CA ARG A 157 1.42 17.94 2.49
C ARG A 157 0.61 17.05 1.56
N ALA A 158 1.24 16.64 0.45
CA ALA A 158 0.65 15.70 -0.51
C ALA A 158 0.42 14.33 0.15
N ALA A 159 -0.65 13.66 -0.27
CA ALA A 159 -0.89 12.29 0.12
C ALA A 159 0.18 11.37 -0.49
N ARG A 160 0.56 10.29 0.20
CA ARG A 160 1.60 9.36 -0.27
C ARG A 160 1.05 7.95 -0.46
N PHE A 161 1.44 7.35 -1.57
CA PHE A 161 1.19 5.95 -1.84
C PHE A 161 2.52 5.21 -1.95
N TYR A 162 2.75 4.25 -1.07
CA TYR A 162 3.90 3.35 -1.14
C TYR A 162 3.48 2.01 -1.71
N SER A 163 4.22 1.51 -2.70
CA SER A 163 4.09 0.14 -3.19
C SER A 163 5.40 -0.59 -2.93
N LEU A 164 5.36 -1.65 -2.13
CA LEU A 164 6.56 -2.44 -1.81
C LEU A 164 6.76 -3.51 -2.88
N VAL A 165 7.92 -3.50 -3.52
CA VAL A 165 8.22 -4.32 -4.70
C VAL A 165 9.47 -5.14 -4.46
N ALA A 166 9.35 -6.47 -4.50
CA ALA A 166 10.51 -7.36 -4.43
C ALA A 166 11.26 -7.37 -5.77
N ARG A 167 12.55 -7.02 -5.75
CA ARG A 167 13.40 -6.98 -6.96
C ARG A 167 13.54 -8.36 -7.58
N ASP A 168 13.72 -8.37 -8.91
CA ASP A 168 14.00 -9.57 -9.70
C ASP A 168 12.94 -10.68 -9.55
N THR A 169 11.68 -10.28 -9.29
CA THR A 169 10.54 -11.18 -9.11
C THR A 169 9.34 -10.75 -9.94
N LEU A 170 8.30 -11.60 -10.02
CA LEU A 170 7.01 -11.29 -10.66
C LEU A 170 6.37 -10.00 -10.11
N ASP A 171 6.70 -9.62 -8.89
CA ASP A 171 6.22 -8.39 -8.28
C ASP A 171 6.76 -7.14 -9.00
N GLN A 172 8.03 -7.15 -9.43
CA GLN A 172 8.63 -6.08 -10.21
C GLN A 172 8.02 -6.00 -11.62
N ASP A 173 7.68 -7.14 -12.23
CA ASP A 173 7.00 -7.17 -13.53
C ASP A 173 5.60 -6.54 -13.45
N PHE A 174 4.88 -6.77 -12.35
CA PHE A 174 3.59 -6.13 -12.10
C PHE A 174 3.74 -4.64 -11.80
N ALA A 175 4.75 -4.26 -11.01
CA ALA A 175 5.04 -2.88 -10.71
C ALA A 175 5.39 -2.06 -11.96
N ALA A 176 6.18 -2.61 -12.89
CA ALA A 176 6.49 -1.96 -14.16
C ALA A 176 5.26 -1.72 -15.04
N LYS A 177 4.22 -2.55 -14.95
CA LYS A 177 2.93 -2.31 -15.61
C LYS A 177 2.12 -1.23 -14.90
N ARG A 178 2.16 -1.19 -13.55
CA ARG A 178 1.53 -0.14 -12.72
C ARG A 178 2.15 1.23 -12.96
N GLN A 179 3.48 1.31 -12.98
CA GLN A 179 4.21 2.55 -13.25
C GLN A 179 3.77 3.19 -14.57
N ARG A 180 3.77 2.41 -15.66
CA ARG A 180 3.31 2.88 -16.97
C ARG A 180 1.90 3.44 -16.92
N PHE A 181 0.99 2.70 -16.28
CA PHE A 181 -0.40 3.12 -16.17
C PHE A 181 -0.58 4.40 -15.33
N LEU A 182 0.07 4.50 -14.16
CA LEU A 182 -0.02 5.69 -13.32
C LEU A 182 0.59 6.92 -14.01
N ALA A 183 1.70 6.74 -14.74
CA ALA A 183 2.31 7.80 -15.54
C ALA A 183 1.39 8.28 -16.68
N GLU A 184 0.70 7.36 -17.37
CA GLU A 184 -0.32 7.69 -18.39
C GLU A 184 -1.50 8.50 -17.82
N GLN A 185 -1.81 8.31 -16.53
CA GLN A 185 -2.85 9.08 -15.82
C GLN A 185 -2.32 10.38 -15.18
N GLY A 186 -1.02 10.70 -15.34
CA GLY A 186 -0.43 11.95 -14.84
C GLY A 186 -0.01 11.93 -13.36
N TYR A 187 0.05 10.76 -12.71
CA TYR A 187 0.54 10.67 -11.33
C TYR A 187 2.06 10.85 -11.27
N ALA A 188 2.54 11.58 -10.26
CA ALA A 188 3.94 11.62 -9.92
C ALA A 188 4.38 10.25 -9.43
N TYR A 189 5.40 9.67 -10.07
CA TYR A 189 5.89 8.34 -9.76
C TYR A 189 7.40 8.34 -9.60
N ARG A 190 7.90 7.83 -8.47
CA ARG A 190 9.33 7.68 -8.21
C ARG A 190 9.65 6.32 -7.62
N ILE A 191 10.87 5.89 -7.85
CA ILE A 191 11.42 4.65 -7.29
C ILE A 191 12.38 5.03 -6.18
N MET A 192 12.32 4.31 -5.07
CA MET A 192 13.16 4.45 -3.89
C MET A 192 13.70 3.07 -3.50
N ASP A 193 14.95 3.01 -3.04
CA ASP A 193 15.49 1.77 -2.48
C ASP A 193 15.03 1.62 -1.02
N ALA A 194 14.79 0.38 -0.60
CA ALA A 194 14.45 0.05 0.79
C ALA A 194 15.42 0.66 1.81
N LYS A 195 16.72 0.70 1.50
CA LYS A 195 17.75 1.26 2.39
C LYS A 195 17.63 2.78 2.60
N ASP A 196 16.91 3.47 1.71
CA ASP A 196 16.75 4.92 1.75
C ASP A 196 15.48 5.33 2.55
N VAL A 197 14.61 4.37 2.91
CA VAL A 197 13.37 4.62 3.67
C VAL A 197 13.64 5.27 5.03
N GLY A 198 14.70 4.83 5.72
CA GLY A 198 15.10 5.34 7.04
C GLY A 198 15.91 6.63 7.01
N GLN A 199 16.28 7.15 5.83
CA GLN A 199 17.04 8.39 5.74
C GLN A 199 16.08 9.60 5.68
N PRO A 200 16.35 10.69 6.43
CA PRO A 200 15.60 11.93 6.23
C PRO A 200 15.76 12.38 4.78
N GLY A 201 14.63 12.59 4.11
CA GLY A 201 14.57 13.08 2.73
C GLY A 201 14.42 14.59 2.68
#